data_AF-A0A2K4FGF6-F1
#
_entry.id   AF-A0A2K4FGF6-F1
#
_cell.length_a   1.000
_cell.length_b   1.000
_cell.length_c   1.000
_cell.angle_alpha   90.00
_cell.angle_beta   90.00
_cell.angle_gamma   90.00
#
_symmetry.space_group_name_H-M   'P 1'
#
loop_
_entity.id
_entity.type
_entity.pdbx_description
1 polymer ?
#
loop_
_entity_poly.entity_id
_entity_poly.type
_entity_poly.pdbx_seq_one_letter_code
_entity_poly.pdbx_strand_id
1 'polypeptide(L)'
;LFGCFLIMIIILAVLALIVVKALAESPWGIFTVMATIPIAMFMGIYMRYIRPGRIGEISIIGVLLLLGSIWLGGQIAADPVWAKAFTFTGIQITWMLIGYGFVAAVLPVWLILAP
;
A
#
# COMPACT_ATOMS: atom_id res chain seq x y z
N LEU A 1 -24.51 11.08 -16.71
CA LEU A 1 -23.29 11.53 -15.99
C LEU A 1 -23.46 11.48 -14.47
N PHE A 2 -24.45 12.16 -13.88
CA PHE A 2 -24.68 12.14 -12.43
C PHE A 2 -24.86 10.72 -11.84
N GLY A 3 -25.68 9.87 -12.47
CA GLY A 3 -25.87 8.48 -12.02
C GLY A 3 -24.60 7.62 -12.09
N CYS A 4 -23.71 7.86 -13.06
CA CYS A 4 -22.44 7.14 -13.18
C CYS A 4 -21.50 7.51 -12.04
N PHE A 5 -21.33 8.82 -11.75
CA PHE A 5 -20.54 9.27 -10.62
C PHE A 5 -21.10 8.78 -9.28
N LEU A 6 -22.43 8.76 -9.12
CA LEU A 6 -23.07 8.23 -7.92
C LEU A 6 -22.71 6.75 -7.71
N ILE A 7 -22.84 5.93 -8.75
CA ILE A 7 -22.49 4.49 -8.67
C ILE A 7 -21.00 4.33 -8.35
N MET A 8 -20.11 5.08 -9.02
CA MET A 8 -18.67 5.05 -8.74
C MET A 8 -18.33 5.38 -7.28
N ILE A 9 -18.99 6.39 -6.70
CA ILE A 9 -18.77 6.77 -5.29
C ILE A 9 -19.24 5.66 -4.35
N ILE A 10 -20.42 5.08 -4.60
CA ILE A 10 -20.98 4.01 -3.75
C ILE A 10 -20.05 2.78 -3.76
N ILE A 11 -19.60 2.34 -4.93
CA ILE A 11 -18.72 1.17 -5.03
C ILE A 11 -17.37 1.43 -4.36
N LEU A 12 -16.79 2.63 -4.54
CA LEU A 12 -15.53 2.99 -3.89
C LEU A 12 -15.67 3.05 -2.36
N ALA A 13 -16.78 3.58 -1.85
CA ALA A 13 -17.07 3.62 -0.42
C ALA A 13 -17.18 2.21 0.17
N VAL A 14 -17.90 1.30 -0.49
CA VAL A 14 -18.05 -0.09 -0.03
C VAL A 14 -16.72 -0.82 -0.06
N LEU A 15 -15.93 -0.68 -1.13
CA LEU A 15 -14.60 -1.28 -1.23
C LEU A 15 -13.66 -0.79 -0.14
N ALA A 16 -13.64 0.53 0.12
CA ALA A 16 -12.83 1.12 1.19
C ALA A 16 -13.23 0.56 2.57
N LEU A 17 -14.53 0.44 2.85
CA LEU A 17 -15.01 -0.14 4.11
C LEU A 17 -14.57 -1.60 4.29
N ILE A 18 -14.60 -2.41 3.23
CA ILE A 18 -14.17 -3.81 3.29
C ILE A 18 -12.67 -3.89 3.56
N VAL A 19 -11.85 -3.08 2.88
CA VAL A 19 -10.39 -3.06 3.07
C VAL A 19 -10.02 -2.60 4.47
N VAL A 20 -10.64 -1.53 4.98
CA VAL A 20 -10.39 -1.02 6.34
C VAL A 20 -10.74 -2.08 7.38
N LYS A 21 -11.87 -2.78 7.22
CA LYS A 21 -12.26 -3.87 8.14
C LYS A 21 -11.36 -5.09 8.04
N ALA A 22 -10.89 -5.43 6.85
CA ALA A 22 -9.98 -6.56 6.65
C ALA A 22 -8.58 -6.31 7.24
N LEU A 23 -8.15 -5.04 7.25
CA LEU A 23 -6.86 -4.63 7.80
C LEU A 23 -6.93 -4.28 9.30
N ALA A 24 -8.13 -3.96 9.81
CA ALA A 24 -8.33 -3.75 11.24
C ALA A 24 -7.96 -5.01 12.01
N GLU A 25 -7.20 -4.83 13.09
CA GLU A 25 -6.69 -5.92 13.92
C GLU A 25 -5.75 -6.93 13.21
N SER A 26 -5.33 -6.65 11.98
CA SER A 26 -4.41 -7.50 11.21
C SER A 26 -3.02 -6.86 11.07
N PRO A 27 -2.08 -7.14 12.00
CA PRO A 27 -0.72 -6.58 11.94
C PRO A 27 0.05 -7.04 10.70
N TRP A 28 -0.20 -8.28 10.25
CA TRP A 28 0.39 -8.83 9.03
C TRP A 28 -0.06 -8.04 7.79
N GLY A 29 -1.36 -7.77 7.67
CA GLY A 29 -1.93 -7.01 6.56
C GLY A 29 -1.44 -5.57 6.52
N ILE A 30 -1.42 -4.89 7.67
CA ILE A 30 -0.95 -3.49 7.73
C ILE A 30 0.53 -3.38 7.39
N PHE A 31 1.37 -4.26 7.93
CA PHE A 31 2.80 -4.21 7.66
C PHE A 31 3.10 -4.40 6.16
N THR A 32 2.49 -5.41 5.55
CA THR A 32 2.69 -5.70 4.13
C THR A 32 2.24 -4.55 3.24
N VAL A 33 1.07 -3.96 3.51
CA VAL A 33 0.58 -2.78 2.77
C VAL A 33 1.52 -1.58 2.94
N MET A 34 1.93 -1.27 4.17
CA MET A 34 2.86 -0.18 4.44
C MET A 34 4.22 -0.39 3.76
N ALA A 35 4.68 -1.64 3.67
CA ALA A 35 5.92 -1.98 2.98
C ALA A 35 5.83 -1.81 1.45
N THR A 36 4.63 -1.82 0.85
CA THR A 36 4.50 -1.59 -0.60
C THR A 36 4.79 -0.16 -1.02
N ILE A 37 4.58 0.83 -0.13
CA ILE A 37 4.86 2.26 -0.40
C ILE A 37 6.34 2.50 -0.71
N PRO A 38 7.32 2.13 0.15
CA PRO A 38 8.73 2.32 -0.15
C PRO A 38 9.19 1.45 -1.33
N ILE A 39 8.62 0.25 -1.53
CA ILE A 39 8.93 -0.59 -2.69
C ILE A 39 8.50 0.12 -3.97
N ALA A 40 7.29 0.68 -4.03
CA ALA A 40 6.78 1.45 -5.16
C ALA A 40 7.65 2.68 -5.44
N MET A 41 8.00 3.45 -4.40
CA MET A 41 8.90 4.59 -4.53
C MET A 41 10.27 4.20 -5.06
N PHE A 42 10.84 3.10 -4.57
CA PHE A 42 12.13 2.58 -5.06
C PHE A 42 12.05 2.18 -6.54
N MET A 43 10.99 1.47 -6.93
CA MET A 43 10.76 1.06 -8.32
C MET A 43 10.62 2.28 -9.25
N GLY A 44 9.79 3.26 -8.87
CA GLY A 44 9.58 4.48 -9.66
C GLY A 44 10.87 5.31 -9.83
N ILE A 45 11.65 5.48 -8.76
CA ILE A 45 12.92 6.22 -8.81
C ILE A 45 13.96 5.47 -9.66
N TYR A 46 14.09 4.15 -9.50
CA TYR A 46 15.08 3.36 -10.24
C TYR A 46 14.77 3.33 -11.74
N MET A 47 13.50 3.19 -12.13
CA MET A 47 13.07 3.27 -13.52
C MET A 47 13.34 4.65 -14.14
N ARG A 48 13.23 5.73 -13.34
CA ARG A 48 13.40 7.10 -13.85
C ARG A 48 14.85 7.57 -13.95
N TYR A 49 15.69 7.27 -12.96
CA TYR A 49 17.04 7.85 -12.86
C TYR A 49 18.19 6.87 -13.10
N ILE A 50 18.01 5.58 -12.80
CA ILE A 50 19.12 4.62 -12.80
C ILE A 50 19.23 3.90 -14.14
N ARG A 51 18.14 3.27 -14.61
CA ARG A 51 18.11 2.52 -15.89
C ARG A 51 16.75 2.58 -16.59
N PRO A 52 16.44 3.66 -17.33
CA PRO A 52 15.21 3.73 -18.11
C PRO A 52 15.16 2.63 -19.17
N GLY A 53 14.08 1.85 -19.18
CA GLY A 53 13.80 0.82 -20.19
C GLY A 53 14.02 -0.65 -19.77
N ARG A 54 14.53 -0.93 -18.56
CA ARG A 54 14.69 -2.31 -18.06
C ARG A 54 13.63 -2.71 -17.03
N ILE A 55 12.39 -2.81 -17.51
CA ILE A 55 11.23 -3.21 -16.70
C ILE A 55 11.43 -4.62 -16.09
N GLY A 56 12.16 -5.52 -16.78
CA GLY A 56 12.39 -6.88 -16.28
C GLY A 56 13.23 -6.97 -15.00
N GLU A 57 14.30 -6.17 -14.87
CA GLU A 57 15.17 -6.18 -13.68
C GLU A 57 14.40 -5.68 -12.45
N ILE A 58 13.65 -4.58 -12.60
CA ILE A 58 12.93 -3.99 -11.49
C ILE A 58 11.72 -4.82 -11.07
N SER A 59 11.03 -5.48 -12.00
CA SER A 59 9.93 -6.38 -11.66
C SER A 59 10.42 -7.57 -10.82
N ILE A 60 11.60 -8.12 -11.12
CA ILE A 60 12.20 -9.20 -10.33
C ILE A 60 12.55 -8.69 -8.92
N ILE A 61 13.19 -7.52 -8.82
CA ILE A 61 13.52 -6.91 -7.53
C ILE A 61 12.23 -6.61 -6.73
N GLY A 62 11.20 -6.08 -7.37
CA GLY A 62 9.90 -5.79 -6.76
C GLY A 62 9.24 -7.06 -6.21
N VAL A 63 9.23 -8.14 -6.99
CA VAL A 63 8.72 -9.44 -6.52
C VAL A 63 9.52 -9.97 -5.33
N LEU A 64 10.85 -9.91 -5.37
CA LEU A 64 11.69 -10.33 -4.24
C LEU A 64 11.45 -9.50 -2.99
N LEU A 65 11.32 -8.17 -3.13
CA LEU A 65 11.01 -7.27 -2.02
C LEU A 65 9.59 -7.50 -1.46
N LEU A 66 8.60 -7.80 -2.33
CA LEU A 66 7.25 -8.14 -1.89
C LEU A 66 7.20 -9.48 -1.15
N LEU A 67 7.90 -10.50 -1.64
CA LEU A 67 8.02 -11.78 -0.93
C LEU A 67 8.73 -11.60 0.42
N GLY A 68 9.79 -10.79 0.44
CA GLY A 68 10.49 -10.41 1.67
C GLY A 68 9.60 -9.67 2.65
N SER A 69 8.76 -8.73 2.18
CA SER A 69 7.85 -7.98 3.04
C SER A 69 6.75 -8.87 3.64
N ILE A 70 6.24 -9.84 2.88
CA ILE A 70 5.28 -10.84 3.37
C ILE A 70 5.90 -11.72 4.47
N TRP A 71 7.13 -12.17 4.26
CA TRP A 71 7.85 -12.99 5.24
C TRP A 71 8.17 -12.21 6.53
N LEU A 72 8.70 -10.99 6.39
CA LEU A 72 8.94 -10.09 7.53
C LEU A 72 7.66 -9.72 8.26
N GLY A 73 6.56 -9.48 7.53
CA GLY A 73 5.25 -9.26 8.11
C GLY A 73 4.79 -10.43 8.97
N GLY A 74 5.09 -11.67 8.54
CA GLY A 74 4.79 -12.88 9.32
C GLY A 74 5.56 -12.93 10.63
N GLN A 75 6.83 -12.54 10.63
CA GLN A 75 7.65 -12.46 11.83
C GLN A 75 7.19 -11.35 12.79
N ILE A 76 6.85 -10.18 12.24
CA ILE A 76 6.33 -9.04 12.99
C ILE A 76 4.97 -9.35 13.64
N ALA A 77 4.13 -10.13 12.96
CA ALA A 77 2.87 -10.61 13.51
C ALA A 77 3.08 -11.69 14.60
N ALA A 78 4.16 -12.47 14.53
CA ALA A 78 4.50 -13.48 15.53
C ALA A 78 5.09 -12.86 16.81
N ASP A 79 5.78 -11.72 16.71
CA ASP A 79 6.35 -11.02 17.87
C ASP A 79 5.31 -10.19 18.63
N PRO A 80 5.07 -10.44 19.93
CA PRO A 80 3.99 -9.79 20.70
C PRO A 80 4.19 -8.28 20.94
N VAL A 81 5.43 -7.78 20.82
CA VAL A 81 5.74 -6.34 20.94
C VAL A 81 5.44 -5.62 19.62
N TRP A 82 5.91 -6.18 18.51
CA TRP A 82 5.75 -5.61 17.18
C TRP A 82 4.33 -5.78 16.63
N ALA A 83 3.66 -6.89 16.96
CA ALA A 83 2.26 -7.11 16.63
C ALA A 83 1.38 -5.98 17.15
N LYS A 84 1.56 -5.54 18.41
CA LYS A 84 0.80 -4.41 18.98
C LYS A 84 1.08 -3.09 18.28
N ALA A 85 2.30 -2.86 17.80
CA ALA A 85 2.66 -1.63 17.09
C ALA A 85 2.02 -1.55 15.69
N PHE A 86 1.75 -2.69 15.06
CA PHE A 86 1.12 -2.77 13.74
C PHE A 86 -0.38 -3.14 13.78
N THR A 87 -0.94 -3.31 14.98
CA THR A 87 -2.38 -3.51 15.19
C THR A 87 -3.04 -2.15 15.34
N PHE A 88 -3.72 -1.69 14.29
CA PHE A 88 -4.46 -0.43 14.30
C PHE A 88 -5.97 -0.68 14.32
N THR A 89 -6.68 0.27 14.92
CA THR A 89 -8.14 0.30 14.88
C THR A 89 -8.63 0.76 13.50
N GLY A 90 -9.84 0.37 13.11
CA GLY A 90 -10.43 0.81 11.83
C GLY A 90 -10.49 2.33 11.67
N ILE A 91 -10.67 3.09 12.77
CA ILE A 91 -10.65 4.56 12.76
C ILE A 91 -9.26 5.09 12.39
N GLN A 92 -8.20 4.54 12.99
CA GLN A 92 -6.82 4.92 12.67
C GLN A 92 -6.49 4.61 11.21
N ILE A 93 -6.85 3.43 10.72
CA ILE A 93 -6.64 3.03 9.32
C ILE A 93 -7.38 3.96 8.36
N THR A 94 -8.61 4.39 8.71
CA THR A 94 -9.38 5.34 7.91
C THR A 94 -8.65 6.67 7.77
N TRP A 95 -8.12 7.22 8.86
CA TRP A 95 -7.32 8.44 8.81
C TRP A 95 -6.03 8.27 8.01
N MET A 96 -5.34 7.14 8.17
CA MET A 96 -4.14 6.83 7.37
C MET A 96 -4.45 6.74 5.88
N LEU A 97 -5.59 6.16 5.51
CA LEU A 97 -6.02 6.01 4.11
C LEU A 97 -6.36 7.37 3.49
N ILE A 98 -7.03 8.26 4.22
CA ILE A 98 -7.28 9.64 3.79
C ILE A 98 -5.95 10.40 3.60
N GLY A 99 -5.04 10.31 4.57
CA GLY A 99 -3.72 10.95 4.50
C GLY A 99 -2.89 10.42 3.33
N TYR A 100 -2.87 9.10 3.14
CA TYR A 100 -2.20 8.45 2.01
C TYR A 100 -2.81 8.89 0.68
N GLY A 101 -4.14 8.91 0.54
CA GLY A 101 -4.81 9.37 -0.67
C GLY A 101 -4.43 10.80 -1.06
N PHE A 102 -4.30 11.69 -0.07
CA PHE A 102 -3.82 13.05 -0.30
C PHE A 102 -2.36 13.07 -0.76
N VAL A 103 -1.46 12.38 -0.05
CA VAL A 103 -0.02 12.32 -0.41
C VAL A 103 0.19 11.72 -1.79
N ALA A 104 -0.53 10.64 -2.11
CA ALA A 104 -0.48 9.98 -3.42
C ALA A 104 -1.02 10.87 -4.55
N ALA A 105 -2.00 11.72 -4.28
CA ALA A 105 -2.53 12.68 -5.27
C ALA A 105 -1.59 13.87 -5.52
N VAL A 106 -0.80 14.27 -4.52
CA VAL A 106 0.17 15.38 -4.63
C VAL A 106 1.49 14.92 -5.26
N LEU A 107 1.93 13.69 -4.97
CA LEU A 107 3.15 13.14 -5.52
C LEU A 107 3.02 12.81 -7.02
N PRO A 108 4.13 12.80 -7.78
CA PRO A 108 4.08 12.48 -9.20
C PRO A 108 3.52 11.09 -9.47
N VAL A 109 2.67 10.97 -10.49
CA VAL A 109 2.01 9.70 -10.85
C VAL A 109 3.03 8.56 -11.07
N TRP A 110 4.19 8.86 -11.65
CA TRP A 110 5.27 7.89 -11.92
C TRP A 110 5.98 7.35 -10.66
N LEU A 111 5.77 7.96 -9.48
CA LEU A 111 6.47 7.59 -8.25
C LEU A 111 5.68 6.54 -7.45
N ILE A 112 4.35 6.66 -7.40
CA ILE A 112 3.49 5.86 -6.51
C ILE A 112 2.32 5.23 -7.26
N LEU A 113 1.69 5.94 -8.21
CA LEU A 113 0.51 5.44 -8.93
C LEU A 113 0.85 4.47 -10.08
N ALA A 114 1.97 4.70 -10.77
CA ALA A 114 2.44 3.86 -11.87
C ALA A 114 3.98 3.80 -11.92
N PRO A 115 4.62 3.11 -10.96
CA PRO A 115 6.05 2.77 -11.03
C PRO A 115 6.35 1.58 -11.96
#